data_AF-A0AAV1IVV9-F1
#
_entry.id   AF-A0AAV1IVV9-F1
#
_cell.length_a   1.000
_cell.length_b   1.000
_cell.length_c   1.000
_cell.angle_alpha   90.00
_cell.angle_beta   90.00
_cell.angle_gamma   90.00
#
_symmetry.space_group_name_H-M   'P 1'
#
loop_
_entity.id
_entity.type
_entity.pdbx_description
1 polymer ?
#
loop_
_entity_poly.entity_id
_entity_poly.type
_entity_poly.pdbx_seq_one_letter_code
_entity_poly.pdbx_strand_id
1 'polypeptide(L)'
;MSSLIHGKCNTESFLYIIDHVVSRSWNQALIFTPGDAQSQGCTWMLLHLIKCLGINGVAIALNVQSRPHYHNNIGVIILTPEIQNKTVLLEQIKKLNSWDLNTASSDWLIIAKSLNDLTFINRVLNATELRYDQNMVVAFPSKMHRGHLEICKGNFEYQITRNNQQNYYENGKLDNCSELKIRSRKCVENEVGGRWRYEDSMSFVQMPYPVEARNLLGEELIIGRCNYTSDEQPAPGEDGSSAPELLDDLLYFLTVRLNATSTIRYYNKLGFRTYEGAWSGLLGALLDYTVDIALEPVTEQVSCQQEMDFIFPIAETMYNIYIRNQETSSVRDIFLAPFSTRLLVCVAFVIIMAALVIVIITNISRSLLRTKSRAMTCTEALIWSTGILCQQGGTWTPKNPAASILLIVCLFFGLITYNAYAAFITSVLSVRAANVGTVADVLQSPNMKIGYIRNGADQIYLMSTKDVQLNAFYIRGYSEAENLVSSPEEGLERAASQDYAFFAGQRAARLTLMSLSQARGRCLLRELPVHSTRSQLSFPLPRGSPYSRPILLSLLQLRSGGTLSRLTSSLVPALPQCASPSGFASARAADVQTAFVVIITGLTASLFVGLGEYCWKNRKDNWHRIQNYCSQFFEFFR
;
A
#
# COMPACT_ATOMS: atom_id res chain seq x y z
N MET A 1 17.34 -33.26 36.27
CA MET A 1 18.04 -34.32 35.53
C MET A 1 17.90 -34.01 34.05
N SER A 2 19.03 -33.82 33.36
CA SER A 2 19.29 -33.86 31.91
C SER A 2 18.29 -33.19 30.95
N SER A 3 18.66 -32.31 30.01
CA SER A 3 19.92 -31.71 29.59
C SER A 3 19.55 -30.86 28.37
N LEU A 4 19.98 -29.61 28.36
CA LEU A 4 20.50 -28.90 27.18
C LEU A 4 20.01 -29.42 25.83
N ILE A 5 18.98 -28.78 25.26
CA ILE A 5 18.87 -28.70 23.80
C ILE A 5 19.86 -27.61 23.36
N HIS A 6 21.14 -28.00 23.35
CA HIS A 6 22.17 -27.41 22.51
C HIS A 6 21.89 -27.83 21.07
N GLY A 7 21.78 -26.87 20.15
CA GLY A 7 21.55 -27.17 18.74
C GLY A 7 21.77 -25.99 17.81
N LYS A 8 23.04 -25.58 17.66
CA LYS A 8 23.61 -24.82 16.51
C LYS A 8 23.21 -23.36 16.25
N CYS A 9 22.07 -22.85 16.72
CA CYS A 9 21.69 -21.44 16.56
C CYS A 9 21.37 -20.77 17.92
N ASN A 10 21.92 -19.58 18.19
CA ASN A 10 21.81 -18.89 19.48
C ASN A 10 20.44 -18.19 19.61
N THR A 11 19.56 -18.68 20.49
CA THR A 11 18.17 -18.20 20.64
C THR A 11 18.07 -16.82 21.30
N GLU A 12 19.06 -16.41 22.09
CA GLU A 12 19.05 -15.13 22.81
C GLU A 12 19.26 -13.92 21.88
N SER A 13 19.91 -14.13 20.73
CA SER A 13 20.11 -13.11 19.69
C SER A 13 18.81 -12.61 19.04
N PHE A 14 17.72 -13.37 19.17
CA PHE A 14 16.45 -13.13 18.48
C PHE A 14 15.69 -11.90 18.98
N LEU A 15 15.58 -11.77 20.31
CA LEU A 15 14.90 -10.64 20.96
C LEU A 15 15.61 -9.32 20.64
N TYR A 16 16.94 -9.36 20.60
CA TYR A 16 17.76 -8.22 20.26
C TYR A 16 17.55 -7.74 18.81
N ILE A 17 17.44 -8.66 17.85
CA ILE A 17 17.19 -8.28 16.45
C ILE A 17 15.87 -7.51 16.36
N ILE A 18 14.82 -7.99 17.02
CA ILE A 18 13.50 -7.34 16.98
C ILE A 18 13.57 -5.94 17.61
N ASP A 19 14.16 -5.81 18.80
CA ASP A 19 14.25 -4.51 19.49
C ASP A 19 15.15 -3.53 18.71
N HIS A 20 16.24 -4.00 18.09
CA HIS A 20 17.10 -3.17 17.24
C HIS A 20 16.36 -2.69 15.99
N VAL A 21 15.65 -3.59 15.32
CA VAL A 21 14.87 -3.29 14.12
C VAL A 21 13.76 -2.27 14.44
N VAL A 22 13.08 -2.43 15.57
CA VAL A 22 12.02 -1.51 16.03
C VAL A 22 12.60 -0.15 16.43
N SER A 23 13.68 -0.11 17.20
CA SER A 23 14.33 1.15 17.60
C SER A 23 14.88 1.94 16.42
N ARG A 24 15.37 1.26 15.37
CA ARG A 24 15.79 1.89 14.11
C ARG A 24 14.66 2.20 13.14
N SER A 25 13.42 1.79 13.47
CA SER A 25 12.23 2.02 12.65
C SER A 25 12.41 1.62 11.18
N TRP A 26 12.92 0.40 10.96
CA TRP A 26 13.06 -0.15 9.62
C TRP A 26 11.69 -0.48 9.03
N ASN A 27 11.46 -0.08 7.78
CA ASN A 27 10.23 -0.39 7.07
C ASN A 27 10.30 -1.75 6.36
N GLN A 28 11.51 -2.17 6.00
CA GLN A 28 11.80 -3.45 5.36
C GLN A 28 13.10 -4.04 5.92
N ALA A 29 13.15 -5.35 6.11
CA ALA A 29 14.36 -6.05 6.55
C ALA A 29 14.77 -7.18 5.59
N LEU A 30 16.02 -7.18 5.14
CA LEU A 30 16.67 -8.25 4.38
C LEU A 30 17.44 -9.14 5.35
N ILE A 31 16.97 -10.36 5.57
CA ILE A 31 17.67 -11.33 6.43
C ILE A 31 18.53 -12.25 5.58
N PHE A 32 19.81 -12.33 5.92
CA PHE A 32 20.79 -13.17 5.27
C PHE A 32 21.43 -14.14 6.29
N THR A 33 21.59 -15.40 5.88
CA THR A 33 22.31 -16.44 6.62
C THR A 33 23.35 -17.09 5.70
N PRO A 34 24.67 -16.87 5.91
CA PRO A 34 25.71 -17.56 5.15
C PRO A 34 25.83 -19.01 5.64
N GLY A 35 25.54 -19.96 4.75
CA GLY A 35 25.68 -21.40 4.98
C GLY A 35 24.46 -22.19 4.51
N ASP A 36 24.62 -23.51 4.33
CA ASP A 36 23.49 -24.40 4.11
C ASP A 36 22.67 -24.47 5.40
N ALA A 37 21.53 -23.77 5.41
CA ALA A 37 20.53 -23.79 6.47
C ALA A 37 19.80 -25.15 6.59
N GLN A 38 20.53 -26.27 6.44
CA GLN A 38 20.02 -27.65 6.52
C GLN A 38 19.98 -28.21 7.95
N SER A 39 20.40 -27.45 8.96
CA SER A 39 20.07 -27.84 10.34
C SER A 39 18.65 -27.38 10.69
N GLN A 40 17.74 -28.34 10.93
CA GLN A 40 16.32 -28.10 11.22
C GLN A 40 16.06 -27.03 12.30
N GLY A 41 17.00 -26.82 13.24
CA GLY A 41 16.90 -25.81 14.29
C GLY A 41 17.02 -24.35 13.80
N CYS A 42 17.87 -24.06 12.81
CA CYS A 42 18.08 -22.69 12.33
C CYS A 42 16.96 -22.23 11.37
N THR A 43 16.36 -23.15 10.61
CA THR A 43 15.21 -22.86 9.72
C THR A 43 13.98 -22.43 10.52
N TRP A 44 13.69 -23.10 11.64
CA TRP A 44 12.60 -22.72 12.54
C TRP A 44 12.83 -21.34 13.16
N MET A 45 14.07 -21.04 13.56
CA MET A 45 14.45 -19.74 14.11
C MET A 45 14.26 -18.60 13.08
N LEU A 46 14.68 -18.81 11.83
CA LEU A 46 14.48 -17.84 10.75
C LEU A 46 12.98 -17.60 10.49
N LEU A 47 12.19 -18.67 10.40
CA LEU A 47 10.74 -18.58 10.23
C LEU A 47 10.06 -17.81 11.37
N HIS A 48 10.49 -18.04 12.61
CA HIS A 48 9.98 -17.32 13.77
C HIS A 48 10.35 -15.84 13.70
N LEU A 49 11.57 -15.49 13.23
CA LEU A 49 12.06 -14.11 13.15
C LEU A 49 11.27 -13.33 12.13
N ILE A 50 11.11 -13.92 10.96
CA ILE A 50 10.28 -13.39 9.88
C ILE A 50 8.85 -13.17 10.35
N LYS A 51 8.26 -14.11 11.10
CA LYS A 51 6.91 -13.97 11.64
C LYS A 51 6.80 -12.82 12.65
N CYS A 52 7.76 -12.68 13.56
CA CYS A 52 7.78 -11.59 14.54
C CYS A 52 8.00 -10.22 13.87
N LEU A 53 8.90 -10.12 12.89
CA LEU A 53 9.11 -8.90 12.12
C LEU A 53 7.89 -8.54 11.26
N GLY A 54 7.18 -9.54 10.73
CA GLY A 54 5.91 -9.35 10.03
C GLY A 54 4.80 -8.82 10.94
N ILE A 55 4.68 -9.34 12.17
CA ILE A 55 3.73 -8.83 13.18
C ILE A 55 4.04 -7.36 13.53
N ASN A 56 5.32 -6.99 13.58
CA ASN A 56 5.76 -5.62 13.85
C ASN A 56 5.74 -4.71 12.60
N GLY A 57 5.18 -5.16 11.47
CA GLY A 57 5.00 -4.34 10.26
C GLY A 57 6.26 -4.13 9.42
N VAL A 58 7.34 -4.87 9.67
CA VAL A 58 8.66 -4.68 9.04
C VAL A 58 8.95 -5.65 7.90
N ALA A 59 8.22 -6.78 7.78
CA ALA A 59 8.59 -7.80 6.80
C ALA A 59 7.41 -8.53 6.13
N ILE A 60 7.53 -8.70 4.80
CA ILE A 60 6.91 -9.79 4.03
C ILE A 60 8.06 -10.70 3.58
N ALA A 61 7.97 -12.00 3.87
CA ALA A 61 9.01 -12.96 3.51
C ALA A 61 9.07 -13.15 1.99
N LEU A 62 10.14 -12.70 1.34
CA LEU A 62 10.41 -12.96 -0.07
C LEU A 62 11.80 -13.59 -0.18
N ASN A 63 11.89 -14.72 -0.89
CA ASN A 63 13.18 -15.25 -1.31
C ASN A 63 13.66 -14.41 -2.49
N VAL A 64 14.43 -13.35 -2.20
CA VAL A 64 14.75 -12.31 -3.17
C VAL A 64 15.91 -12.77 -4.06
N GLN A 65 15.57 -13.34 -5.23
CA GLN A 65 16.56 -13.66 -6.28
C GLN A 65 16.96 -12.41 -7.11
N SER A 66 16.15 -11.36 -7.12
CA SER A 66 16.29 -10.11 -7.89
C SER A 66 16.49 -8.86 -6.99
N ARG A 67 16.77 -7.67 -7.53
CA ARG A 67 16.92 -6.43 -6.71
C ARG A 67 15.60 -6.08 -5.99
N PRO A 68 15.60 -5.75 -4.68
CA PRO A 68 14.40 -5.33 -3.97
C PRO A 68 13.86 -3.97 -4.47
N HIS A 69 12.53 -3.80 -4.45
CA HIS A 69 11.90 -2.51 -4.77
C HIS A 69 12.00 -1.54 -3.59
N TYR A 70 12.59 -0.38 -3.83
CA TYR A 70 12.90 0.63 -2.80
C TYR A 70 11.66 1.21 -2.13
N HIS A 71 11.57 1.04 -0.80
CA HIS A 71 10.87 1.97 0.10
C HIS A 71 11.83 2.41 1.20
N ASN A 72 11.68 3.65 1.67
CA ASN A 72 12.62 4.33 2.58
C ASN A 72 12.96 3.47 3.82
N ASN A 73 14.23 3.46 4.24
CA ASN A 73 14.77 2.79 5.43
C ASN A 73 14.74 1.23 5.38
N ILE A 74 15.68 0.65 4.63
CA ILE A 74 15.90 -0.80 4.53
C ILE A 74 16.99 -1.22 5.51
N GLY A 75 16.72 -2.24 6.32
CA GLY A 75 17.73 -2.85 7.18
C GLY A 75 18.25 -4.18 6.66
N VAL A 76 19.55 -4.40 6.74
CA VAL A 76 20.22 -5.66 6.35
C VAL A 76 20.64 -6.40 7.61
N ILE A 77 20.09 -7.59 7.83
CA ILE A 77 20.41 -8.46 8.98
C ILE A 77 21.26 -9.61 8.47
N ILE A 78 22.51 -9.70 8.91
CA ILE A 78 23.39 -10.82 8.59
C ILE A 78 23.55 -11.67 9.84
N LEU A 79 22.93 -12.85 9.84
CA LEU A 79 23.06 -13.85 10.89
C LEU A 79 24.15 -14.82 10.49
N THR A 80 25.23 -14.95 11.26
CA THR A 80 26.34 -15.85 10.91
C THR A 80 26.39 -17.09 11.81
N PRO A 81 25.63 -18.17 11.49
CA PRO A 81 25.76 -19.43 12.20
C PRO A 81 27.00 -20.17 11.68
N GLU A 82 28.14 -20.02 12.35
CA GLU A 82 29.37 -20.81 12.14
C GLU A 82 29.86 -20.85 10.67
N ILE A 83 30.76 -19.94 10.31
CA ILE A 83 31.17 -19.77 8.91
C ILE A 83 32.09 -20.93 8.49
N GLN A 84 31.52 -22.01 7.95
CA GLN A 84 32.29 -23.15 7.47
C GLN A 84 32.97 -22.87 6.12
N ASN A 85 32.32 -22.11 5.23
CA ASN A 85 32.83 -21.80 3.90
C ASN A 85 33.01 -20.29 3.68
N LYS A 86 34.27 -19.87 3.52
CA LYS A 86 34.69 -18.47 3.50
C LYS A 86 34.29 -17.72 2.21
N THR A 87 34.04 -18.44 1.12
CA THR A 87 33.72 -17.87 -0.20
C THR A 87 32.28 -17.37 -0.30
N VAL A 88 31.34 -18.04 0.39
CA VAL A 88 29.90 -17.75 0.32
C VAL A 88 29.56 -16.37 0.88
N LEU A 89 30.18 -15.99 2.01
CA LEU A 89 29.97 -14.65 2.58
C LEU A 89 30.53 -13.55 1.66
N LEU A 90 31.69 -13.77 1.05
CA LEU A 90 32.35 -12.82 0.17
C LEU A 90 31.54 -12.57 -1.12
N GLU A 91 31.02 -13.62 -1.75
CA GLU A 91 30.16 -13.49 -2.94
C GLU A 91 28.87 -12.72 -2.64
N GLN A 92 28.27 -12.95 -1.47
CA GLN A 92 27.03 -12.32 -1.06
C GLN A 92 27.23 -10.84 -0.72
N ILE A 93 28.31 -10.50 -0.01
CA ILE A 93 28.67 -9.11 0.24
C ILE A 93 28.96 -8.36 -1.07
N LYS A 94 29.63 -9.00 -2.04
CA LYS A 94 29.81 -8.43 -3.38
C LYS A 94 28.47 -8.21 -4.11
N LYS A 95 27.50 -9.11 -3.93
CA LYS A 95 26.15 -8.98 -4.49
C LYS A 95 25.34 -7.86 -3.83
N LEU A 96 25.45 -7.68 -2.51
CA LEU A 96 24.81 -6.56 -1.81
C LEU A 96 25.43 -5.22 -2.22
N ASN A 97 26.75 -5.19 -2.44
CA ASN A 97 27.45 -4.02 -2.97
C ASN A 97 26.95 -3.63 -4.38
N SER A 98 26.75 -4.60 -5.28
CA SER A 98 26.21 -4.31 -6.62
C SER A 98 24.75 -3.84 -6.63
N TRP A 99 24.06 -3.86 -5.48
CA TRP A 99 22.71 -3.31 -5.29
C TRP A 99 22.69 -1.92 -4.63
N ASP A 100 23.86 -1.29 -4.43
CA ASP A 100 24.03 0.02 -3.77
C ASP A 100 23.48 0.05 -2.33
N LEU A 101 23.41 -1.11 -1.66
CA LEU A 101 22.92 -1.24 -0.26
C LEU A 101 23.96 -0.82 0.78
N ASN A 102 25.09 -0.27 0.35
CA ASN A 102 26.14 0.34 1.17
C ASN A 102 25.97 1.86 1.34
N THR A 103 24.86 2.43 0.87
CA THR A 103 24.53 3.86 0.96
C THR A 103 23.85 4.22 2.29
N ALA A 104 23.83 5.51 2.65
CA ALA A 104 23.29 6.04 3.92
C ALA A 104 21.78 5.77 4.15
N SER A 105 21.05 5.31 3.15
CA SER A 105 19.64 4.91 3.26
C SER A 105 19.43 3.46 3.75
N SER A 106 20.52 2.73 4.01
CA SER A 106 20.49 1.33 4.45
C SER A 106 21.30 1.14 5.73
N ASP A 107 20.70 0.50 6.73
CA ASP A 107 21.35 0.19 8.01
C ASP A 107 21.74 -1.30 8.07
N TRP A 108 22.88 -1.61 8.67
CA TRP A 108 23.41 -2.98 8.73
C TRP A 108 23.51 -3.47 10.17
N LEU A 109 22.90 -4.63 10.45
CA LEU A 109 23.07 -5.37 11.69
C LEU A 109 23.72 -6.72 11.41
N ILE A 110 24.96 -6.90 11.86
CA ILE A 110 25.67 -8.17 11.73
C ILE A 110 25.78 -8.85 13.09
N ILE A 111 25.37 -10.11 13.16
CA ILE A 111 25.42 -10.91 14.38
C ILE A 111 26.42 -12.05 14.16
N ALA A 112 27.54 -11.96 14.89
CA ALA A 112 28.58 -12.97 14.90
C ALA A 112 28.35 -13.99 16.02
N LYS A 113 28.47 -15.28 15.71
CA LYS A 113 28.34 -16.37 16.70
C LYS A 113 29.53 -16.42 17.66
N SER A 114 30.72 -16.02 17.22
CA SER A 114 31.92 -16.05 18.04
C SER A 114 32.86 -14.90 17.68
N LEU A 115 33.82 -14.60 18.58
CA LEU A 115 34.88 -13.63 18.30
C LEU A 115 35.73 -14.03 17.07
N ASN A 116 35.87 -15.33 16.80
CA ASN A 116 36.56 -15.80 15.60
C ASN A 116 35.77 -15.44 14.33
N ASP A 117 34.44 -15.58 14.35
CA ASP A 117 33.58 -15.14 13.25
C ASP A 117 33.65 -13.62 13.06
N LEU A 118 33.73 -12.84 14.15
CA LEU A 118 33.92 -11.39 14.11
C LEU A 118 35.21 -11.01 13.38
N THR A 119 36.35 -11.64 13.73
CA THR A 119 37.63 -11.37 13.06
C THR A 119 37.60 -11.74 11.57
N PHE A 120 36.83 -12.77 11.21
CA PHE A 120 36.65 -13.17 9.82
C PHE A 120 35.80 -12.15 9.05
N ILE A 121 34.68 -11.71 9.62
CA ILE A 121 33.81 -10.67 9.05
C ILE A 121 34.62 -9.39 8.82
N ASN A 122 35.45 -8.98 9.79
CA ASN A 122 36.34 -7.83 9.65
C ASN A 122 37.30 -7.99 8.45
N ARG A 123 37.95 -9.15 8.29
CA ARG A 123 38.83 -9.42 7.13
C ARG A 123 38.07 -9.36 5.80
N VAL A 124 36.85 -9.89 5.75
CA VAL A 124 36.02 -9.88 4.54
C VAL A 124 35.62 -8.46 4.17
N LEU A 125 35.16 -7.66 5.14
CA LEU A 125 34.76 -6.27 4.91
C LEU A 125 35.94 -5.42 4.44
N ASN A 126 37.12 -5.61 5.04
CA ASN A 126 38.35 -4.95 4.64
C ASN A 126 38.77 -5.35 3.20
N ALA A 127 38.72 -6.65 2.87
CA ALA A 127 39.04 -7.14 1.53
C ALA A 127 38.05 -6.67 0.44
N THR A 128 36.83 -6.29 0.81
CA THR A 128 35.81 -5.79 -0.13
C THR A 128 35.86 -4.28 -0.37
N GLU A 129 36.74 -3.55 0.32
CA GLU A 129 36.87 -2.07 0.26
C GLU A 129 35.53 -1.32 0.40
N LEU A 130 34.55 -1.93 1.06
CA LEU A 130 33.23 -1.33 1.25
C LEU A 130 33.37 -0.14 2.19
N ARG A 131 33.27 1.07 1.62
CA ARG A 131 33.28 2.34 2.35
C ARG A 131 31.91 2.51 3.00
N TYR A 132 31.79 2.06 4.24
CA TYR A 132 30.58 2.24 5.03
C TYR A 132 30.67 3.56 5.78
N ASP A 133 29.88 4.52 5.34
CA ASP A 133 29.64 5.76 6.08
C ASP A 133 28.67 5.44 7.24
N GLN A 134 29.22 4.87 8.32
CA GLN A 134 28.75 4.91 9.72
C GLN A 134 27.45 4.21 10.19
N ASN A 135 26.72 3.42 9.39
CA ASN A 135 25.48 2.75 9.84
C ASN A 135 25.58 1.21 10.02
N MET A 136 26.72 0.71 10.49
CA MET A 136 26.95 -0.71 10.70
C MET A 136 27.14 -1.05 12.18
N VAL A 137 26.31 -1.96 12.70
CA VAL A 137 26.36 -2.45 14.08
C VAL A 137 26.73 -3.92 14.07
N VAL A 138 27.75 -4.30 14.83
CA VAL A 138 28.16 -5.70 14.97
C VAL A 138 27.95 -6.15 16.42
N ALA A 139 27.26 -7.28 16.58
CA ALA A 139 26.96 -7.87 17.88
C ALA A 139 27.52 -9.31 17.97
N PHE A 140 28.17 -9.65 19.08
CA PHE A 140 28.76 -10.97 19.31
C PHE A 140 28.71 -11.38 20.79
N PRO A 141 28.76 -12.68 21.14
CA PRO A 141 28.71 -13.11 22.53
C PRO A 141 29.99 -12.76 23.28
N SER A 142 29.85 -12.19 24.48
CA SER A 142 30.98 -11.84 25.35
C SER A 142 31.73 -13.10 25.82
N LYS A 143 33.07 -12.99 25.93
CA LYS A 143 33.92 -14.06 26.48
C LYS A 143 33.86 -14.13 28.02
N MET A 144 33.50 -13.04 28.70
CA MET A 144 33.63 -12.93 30.15
C MET A 144 32.39 -13.49 30.89
N HIS A 145 31.20 -13.36 30.31
CA HIS A 145 29.95 -13.74 30.98
C HIS A 145 29.00 -14.51 30.04
N ARG A 146 28.54 -15.70 30.49
CA ARG A 146 27.50 -16.47 29.77
C ARG A 146 26.17 -15.69 29.80
N GLY A 147 25.58 -15.45 28.62
CA GLY A 147 24.32 -14.70 28.46
C GLY A 147 24.49 -13.19 28.22
N HIS A 148 25.73 -12.74 27.98
CA HIS A 148 26.06 -11.34 27.67
C HIS A 148 26.45 -11.19 26.20
N LEU A 149 25.97 -10.12 25.56
CA LEU A 149 26.24 -9.78 24.16
C LEU A 149 27.00 -8.44 24.13
N GLU A 150 28.18 -8.42 23.52
CA GLU A 150 28.93 -7.19 23.29
C GLU A 150 28.51 -6.59 21.95
N ILE A 151 28.15 -5.30 21.97
CA ILE A 151 27.88 -4.49 20.77
C ILE A 151 29.03 -3.53 20.60
N CYS A 152 29.63 -3.49 19.41
CA CYS A 152 30.62 -2.48 19.10
C CYS A 152 30.25 -1.74 17.81
N LYS A 153 30.42 -0.41 17.83
CA LYS A 153 30.35 0.40 16.61
C LYS A 153 31.73 0.34 15.95
N GLY A 154 31.87 -0.49 14.92
CA GLY A 154 33.16 -0.73 14.29
C GLY A 154 33.52 0.37 13.29
N ASN A 155 34.63 1.07 13.52
CA ASN A 155 35.49 1.50 12.42
C ASN A 155 36.42 0.32 12.13
N PHE A 156 36.24 -0.34 10.98
CA PHE A 156 37.03 -1.52 10.62
C PHE A 156 38.51 -1.14 10.38
N GLU A 157 39.44 -2.04 10.73
CA GLU A 157 40.86 -1.88 10.43
C GLU A 157 41.07 -1.83 8.91
N TYR A 158 41.74 -0.80 8.42
CA TYR A 158 42.08 -0.64 7.01
C TYR A 158 43.56 -0.98 6.76
N GLN A 159 43.86 -1.61 5.63
CA GLN A 159 45.24 -1.67 5.12
C GLN A 159 45.48 -0.45 4.23
N ILE A 160 46.27 0.53 4.68
CA ILE A 160 46.81 1.55 3.78
C ILE A 160 48.12 1.02 3.20
N THR A 161 48.09 0.59 1.94
CA THR A 161 49.30 0.36 1.16
C THR A 161 49.84 1.69 0.66
N ARG A 162 50.80 2.29 1.38
CA ARG A 162 51.70 3.31 0.81
C ARG A 162 52.95 2.64 0.27
N ASN A 163 53.39 3.12 -0.89
CA ASN A 163 54.50 2.60 -1.67
C ASN A 163 55.72 2.20 -0.83
N ASN A 164 56.13 0.95 -1.02
CA ASN A 164 57.37 0.30 -0.61
C ASN A 164 57.65 0.17 0.90
N GLN A 165 57.43 -1.06 1.36
CA GLN A 165 58.08 -1.72 2.50
C GLN A 165 57.79 -1.15 3.90
N GLN A 166 56.51 -1.18 4.30
CA GLN A 166 56.09 -1.60 5.65
C GLN A 166 54.55 -1.59 5.74
N ASN A 167 53.95 -2.76 6.03
CA ASN A 167 52.54 -2.84 6.38
C ASN A 167 52.40 -2.33 7.82
N TYR A 168 51.92 -1.11 8.00
CA TYR A 168 51.45 -0.65 9.31
C TYR A 168 49.99 -1.09 9.49
N TYR A 169 49.75 -1.93 10.50
CA TYR A 169 48.43 -2.14 11.04
C TYR A 169 48.18 -1.01 12.04
N GLU A 170 47.31 -0.07 11.70
CA GLU A 170 46.76 0.82 12.71
C GLU A 170 45.73 0.00 13.48
N ASN A 171 45.98 -0.27 14.77
CA ASN A 171 45.06 -1.01 15.62
C ASN A 171 43.75 -0.22 15.71
N GLY A 172 42.78 -0.56 14.86
CA GLY A 172 41.42 -0.06 14.94
C GLY A 172 40.83 -0.60 16.24
N LYS A 173 40.84 0.21 17.30
CA LYS A 173 40.07 -0.10 18.49
C LYS A 173 38.61 -0.22 18.07
N LEU A 174 37.96 -1.29 18.51
CA LEU A 174 36.51 -1.32 18.56
C LEU A 174 36.09 -0.17 19.50
N ASP A 175 35.76 0.98 18.92
CA ASP A 175 35.33 2.14 19.70
C ASP A 175 33.87 1.95 20.12
N ASN A 176 33.54 2.42 21.33
CA ASN A 176 32.20 2.35 21.91
C ASN A 176 31.60 0.93 21.96
N CYS A 177 32.35 -0.04 22.48
CA CYS A 177 31.76 -1.32 22.86
C CYS A 177 30.88 -1.17 24.10
N SER A 178 29.67 -1.72 24.04
CA SER A 178 28.71 -1.75 25.15
C SER A 178 28.32 -3.20 25.45
N GLU A 179 28.26 -3.54 26.72
CA GLU A 179 27.87 -4.87 27.17
C GLU A 179 26.36 -4.89 27.44
N LEU A 180 25.66 -5.84 26.81
CA LEU A 180 24.24 -6.07 27.02
C LEU A 180 24.02 -7.34 27.82
N LYS A 181 23.24 -7.21 28.89
CA LYS A 181 22.78 -8.33 29.70
C LYS A 181 21.40 -8.78 29.25
N ILE A 182 21.27 -10.04 28.85
CA ILE A 182 19.99 -10.62 28.41
C ILE A 182 19.39 -11.42 29.56
N ARG A 183 18.34 -10.91 30.20
CA ARG A 183 17.54 -11.69 31.16
C ARG A 183 16.28 -12.23 30.49
N SER A 184 16.00 -13.51 30.68
CA SER A 184 14.91 -14.20 30.02
C SER A 184 13.54 -13.58 30.32
N ARG A 185 12.75 -13.44 29.25
CA ARG A 185 11.30 -13.15 29.14
C ARG A 185 10.82 -11.70 29.02
N LYS A 186 11.54 -10.65 29.42
CA LYS A 186 11.21 -9.26 29.03
C LYS A 186 12.44 -8.34 29.11
N CYS A 187 12.91 -7.94 27.93
CA CYS A 187 13.83 -6.85 27.57
C CYS A 187 15.26 -6.80 28.14
N VAL A 188 16.13 -6.19 27.33
CA VAL A 188 17.60 -6.11 27.47
C VAL A 188 18.02 -4.91 28.33
N GLU A 189 19.14 -5.04 29.05
CA GLU A 189 19.79 -3.98 29.82
C GLU A 189 21.12 -3.59 29.12
N ASN A 190 21.24 -2.33 28.68
CA ASN A 190 22.45 -1.74 28.09
C ASN A 190 23.21 -0.94 29.15
N GLU A 191 24.45 -1.34 29.45
CA GLU A 191 25.26 -0.66 30.47
C GLU A 191 25.89 0.66 30.00
N VAL A 192 25.82 1.01 28.70
CA VAL A 192 26.49 2.22 28.15
C VAL A 192 25.54 3.13 27.35
N GLY A 193 24.29 2.73 27.11
CA GLY A 193 23.31 3.50 26.29
C GLY A 193 21.95 3.78 26.98
N GLY A 194 21.85 3.52 28.29
CA GLY A 194 20.58 3.60 29.01
C GLY A 194 19.64 2.41 28.73
N ARG A 195 18.71 2.15 29.64
CA ARG A 195 17.68 1.11 29.50
C ARG A 195 16.55 1.65 28.63
N TRP A 196 16.15 0.94 27.58
CA TRP A 196 14.92 1.27 26.86
C TRP A 196 14.19 0.00 26.39
N ARG A 197 12.90 -0.10 26.72
CA ARG A 197 11.96 -1.14 26.30
C ARG A 197 10.86 -0.52 25.46
N TYR A 198 10.17 -1.32 24.65
CA TYR A 198 8.96 -0.86 23.94
C TYR A 198 7.86 -0.33 24.88
N GLU A 199 7.72 -0.96 26.05
CA GLU A 199 6.81 -0.54 27.13
C GLU A 199 7.35 0.69 27.90
N ASP A 200 8.62 1.06 27.73
CA ASP A 200 9.26 2.14 28.47
C ASP A 200 9.24 3.47 27.68
N SER A 201 9.19 4.56 28.45
CA SER A 201 9.15 5.94 27.99
C SER A 201 10.42 6.34 27.18
N MET A 202 10.27 7.19 26.16
CA MET A 202 11.40 7.72 25.36
C MET A 202 12.37 8.57 26.21
N SER A 203 11.95 8.98 27.40
CA SER A 203 12.73 9.78 28.37
C SER A 203 14.05 9.13 28.83
N PHE A 204 14.16 7.80 28.75
CA PHE A 204 15.31 7.03 29.28
C PHE A 204 16.46 6.84 28.28
N VAL A 205 16.35 7.36 27.06
CA VAL A 205 17.35 7.17 26.00
C VAL A 205 18.59 8.03 26.27
N GLN A 206 19.73 7.39 26.60
CA GLN A 206 21.02 8.08 26.76
C GLN A 206 21.81 8.04 25.44
N MET A 207 22.08 9.20 24.85
CA MET A 207 22.83 9.29 23.59
C MET A 207 24.36 9.36 23.84
N PRO A 208 25.19 8.60 23.09
CA PRO A 208 26.61 8.39 23.37
C PRO A 208 27.54 9.57 23.02
N TYR A 209 27.01 10.69 22.50
CA TYR A 209 27.82 11.86 22.16
C TYR A 209 27.32 13.10 22.90
N PRO A 210 28.16 13.75 23.74
CA PRO A 210 27.87 15.07 24.23
C PRO A 210 28.28 16.08 23.15
N VAL A 211 27.39 16.36 22.20
CA VAL A 211 27.35 17.76 21.73
C VAL A 211 26.60 18.47 22.83
N GLU A 212 27.33 19.17 23.70
CA GLU A 212 26.72 20.02 24.73
C GLU A 212 25.81 21.03 24.02
N ALA A 213 24.51 20.73 23.96
CA ALA A 213 23.52 21.77 23.85
C ALA A 213 23.74 22.68 25.06
N ARG A 214 23.63 24.00 24.88
CA ARG A 214 23.86 24.97 25.97
C ARG A 214 23.21 24.48 27.27
N ASN A 215 23.99 24.46 28.35
CA ASN A 215 23.50 24.19 29.69
C ASN A 215 22.71 25.41 30.18
N LEU A 216 21.43 25.23 30.50
CA LEU A 216 20.53 26.27 30.99
C LEU A 216 20.62 26.45 32.52
N LEU A 217 21.52 25.75 33.21
CA LEU A 217 21.82 25.93 34.65
C LEU A 217 20.59 25.87 35.58
N GLY A 218 19.55 25.14 35.19
CA GLY A 218 18.31 25.00 35.95
C GLY A 218 17.27 26.08 35.69
N GLU A 219 17.49 26.99 34.73
CA GLU A 219 16.49 27.98 34.30
C GLU A 219 15.14 27.32 34.02
N GLU A 220 14.07 28.07 34.30
CA GLU A 220 12.69 27.62 34.13
C GLU A 220 12.25 27.81 32.67
N LEU A 221 11.80 26.73 32.04
CA LEU A 221 11.17 26.71 30.72
C LEU A 221 9.66 26.62 30.88
N ILE A 222 8.93 27.63 30.43
CA ILE A 222 7.47 27.66 30.46
C ILE A 222 6.94 26.96 29.20
N ILE A 223 6.34 25.79 29.39
CA ILE A 223 5.83 24.94 28.32
C ILE A 223 4.32 25.06 28.23
N GLY A 224 3.81 25.37 27.05
CA GLY A 224 2.37 25.39 26.80
C GLY A 224 1.88 24.07 26.22
N ARG A 225 0.78 23.56 26.76
CA ARG A 225 0.09 22.34 26.28
C ARG A 225 -1.41 22.57 26.17
N CYS A 226 -2.08 21.76 25.36
CA CYS A 226 -3.53 21.77 25.27
C CYS A 226 -4.14 20.68 26.17
N ASN A 227 -5.20 21.01 26.91
CA ASN A 227 -5.94 20.05 27.73
C ASN A 227 -7.13 19.50 26.94
N TYR A 228 -6.95 18.35 26.29
CA TYR A 228 -8.02 17.67 25.56
C TYR A 228 -8.85 16.80 26.51
N THR A 229 -9.63 17.41 27.40
CA THR A 229 -10.66 16.66 28.14
C THR A 229 -11.73 16.17 27.16
N SER A 230 -12.04 14.87 27.22
CA SER A 230 -12.91 14.13 26.29
C SER A 230 -14.36 14.63 26.13
N ASP A 231 -14.78 15.63 26.91
CA ASP A 231 -16.18 16.07 26.98
C ASP A 231 -16.48 17.40 26.26
N GLU A 232 -15.47 18.11 25.76
CA GLU A 232 -15.69 19.30 24.92
C GLU A 232 -15.21 19.03 23.49
N GLN A 233 -16.13 19.15 22.53
CA GLN A 233 -15.80 19.04 21.10
C GLN A 233 -14.62 19.97 20.80
N PRO A 234 -13.50 19.46 20.27
CA PRO A 234 -12.38 20.30 19.88
C PRO A 234 -12.89 21.38 18.94
N ALA A 235 -12.35 22.59 19.06
CA ALA A 235 -12.73 23.65 18.15
C ALA A 235 -12.50 23.17 16.70
N PRO A 236 -13.37 23.56 15.76
CA PRO A 236 -13.27 23.07 14.40
C PRO A 236 -11.89 23.47 13.84
N GLY A 237 -11.06 22.48 13.55
CA GLY A 237 -9.67 22.65 13.10
C GLY A 237 -8.55 22.22 14.04
N GLU A 238 -8.87 21.68 15.21
CA GLU A 238 -7.83 21.23 16.15
C GLU A 238 -7.55 19.73 16.01
N ASP A 239 -6.39 19.42 15.43
CA ASP A 239 -5.79 18.09 15.49
C ASP A 239 -5.45 17.76 16.95
N GLY A 240 -6.35 17.06 17.65
CA GLY A 240 -6.14 16.64 19.04
C GLY A 240 -4.78 15.99 19.25
N SER A 241 -4.11 16.29 20.38
CA SER A 241 -2.77 15.78 20.71
C SER A 241 -2.73 14.27 20.55
N SER A 242 -2.07 13.83 19.50
CA SER A 242 -1.82 12.40 19.28
C SER A 242 -0.61 12.03 20.14
N ALA A 243 -0.89 11.24 21.18
CA ALA A 243 0.05 10.75 22.18
C ALA A 243 0.59 11.80 23.19
N PRO A 244 -0.24 12.19 24.17
CA PRO A 244 0.21 13.04 25.27
C PRO A 244 1.40 12.44 26.02
N GLU A 245 1.44 11.12 26.20
CA GLU A 245 2.54 10.39 26.87
C GLU A 245 3.88 10.56 26.12
N LEU A 246 3.89 10.47 24.79
CA LEU A 246 5.13 10.61 24.01
C LEU A 246 5.63 12.07 23.98
N LEU A 247 4.72 13.04 24.10
CA LEU A 247 5.10 14.44 24.24
C LEU A 247 5.68 14.72 25.64
N ASP A 248 5.15 14.11 26.70
CA ASP A 248 5.73 14.20 28.04
C ASP A 248 7.13 13.58 28.11
N ASP A 249 7.34 12.45 27.42
CA ASP A 249 8.66 11.84 27.28
C ASP A 249 9.65 12.78 26.60
N LEU A 250 9.20 13.45 25.54
CA LEU A 250 10.00 14.42 24.81
C LEU A 250 10.36 15.61 25.70
N LEU A 251 9.41 16.11 26.49
CA LEU A 251 9.64 17.20 27.41
C LEU A 251 10.69 16.84 28.44
N TYR A 252 10.57 15.66 29.06
CA TYR A 252 11.56 15.19 30.03
C TYR A 252 12.95 15.05 29.39
N PHE A 253 13.03 14.53 28.17
CA PHE A 253 14.30 14.44 27.46
C PHE A 253 14.93 15.83 27.25
N LEU A 254 14.13 16.83 26.84
CA LEU A 254 14.61 18.19 26.63
C LEU A 254 15.07 18.84 27.94
N THR A 255 14.36 18.65 29.06
CA THR A 255 14.73 19.24 30.36
C THR A 255 16.02 18.64 30.91
N VAL A 256 16.17 17.32 30.83
CA VAL A 256 17.41 16.63 31.23
C VAL A 256 18.58 17.04 30.35
N ARG A 257 18.37 17.15 29.03
CA ARG A 257 19.46 17.46 28.10
C ARG A 257 19.92 18.90 28.18
N LEU A 258 19.00 19.83 28.37
CA LEU A 258 19.31 21.25 28.50
C LEU A 258 19.66 21.64 29.94
N ASN A 259 19.53 20.72 30.90
CA ASN A 259 19.65 20.99 32.33
C ASN A 259 18.80 22.19 32.74
N ALA A 260 17.49 22.06 32.50
CA ALA A 260 16.47 23.07 32.77
C ALA A 260 15.33 22.49 33.60
N THR A 261 14.61 23.35 34.31
CA THR A 261 13.34 22.99 34.96
C THR A 261 12.19 23.34 34.01
N SER A 262 11.10 22.57 34.02
CA SER A 262 9.93 22.89 33.19
C SER A 262 8.69 23.14 34.03
N THR A 263 7.89 24.13 33.62
CA THR A 263 6.55 24.35 34.16
C THR A 263 5.52 24.32 33.03
N ILE A 264 4.47 23.52 33.21
CA ILE A 264 3.45 23.31 32.17
C ILE A 264 2.27 24.25 32.42
N ARG A 265 1.88 25.01 31.39
CA ARG A 265 0.66 25.81 31.35
C ARG A 265 -0.31 25.19 30.37
N TYR A 266 -1.50 24.85 30.87
CA TYR A 266 -2.55 24.24 30.07
C TYR A 266 -3.49 25.30 29.48
N TYR A 267 -3.84 25.11 28.22
CA TYR A 267 -4.82 25.90 27.48
C TYR A 267 -5.92 24.98 26.95
N ASN A 268 -7.15 25.48 26.86
CA ASN A 268 -8.27 24.65 26.37
C ASN A 268 -8.21 24.42 24.85
N LYS A 269 -7.52 25.30 24.12
CA LYS A 269 -7.48 25.35 22.66
C LYS A 269 -6.07 25.70 22.19
N LEU A 270 -5.66 25.11 21.07
CA LEU A 270 -4.42 25.46 20.38
C LEU A 270 -4.46 26.92 19.95
N GLY A 271 -5.61 27.35 19.45
CA GLY A 271 -5.86 28.72 19.07
C GLY A 271 -5.66 29.01 17.59
N PHE A 272 -6.32 30.05 17.12
CA PHE A 272 -6.37 30.47 15.72
C PHE A 272 -6.28 31.99 15.60
N ARG A 273 -5.96 32.46 14.39
CA ARG A 273 -5.96 33.88 14.07
C ARG A 273 -7.39 34.38 13.90
N THR A 274 -7.78 35.31 14.76
CA THR A 274 -9.10 35.97 14.71
C THR A 274 -9.21 36.93 13.54
N TYR A 275 -10.44 37.36 13.23
CA TYR A 275 -10.71 38.36 12.17
C TYR A 275 -10.08 39.73 12.48
N GLU A 276 -9.81 40.02 13.75
CA GLU A 276 -9.13 41.25 14.20
C GLU A 276 -7.61 41.16 14.01
N GLY A 277 -7.09 40.01 13.57
CA GLY A 277 -5.67 39.76 13.35
C GLY A 277 -4.92 39.24 14.57
N ALA A 278 -5.55 39.21 15.75
CA ALA A 278 -4.97 38.69 16.99
C ALA A 278 -5.05 37.16 17.07
N TRP A 279 -4.07 36.53 17.72
CA TRP A 279 -4.05 35.09 17.98
C TRP A 279 -4.69 34.76 19.31
N SER A 280 -5.44 33.65 19.35
CA SER A 280 -6.11 33.14 20.55
C SER A 280 -5.42 31.89 21.08
N GLY A 281 -5.83 31.41 22.26
CA GLY A 281 -5.40 30.12 22.81
C GLY A 281 -3.90 30.02 23.12
N LEU A 282 -3.35 28.81 23.01
CA LEU A 282 -1.93 28.53 23.22
C LEU A 282 -1.02 29.32 22.26
N LEU A 283 -1.41 29.45 20.99
CA LEU A 283 -0.63 30.22 20.00
C LEU A 283 -0.63 31.73 20.29
N GLY A 284 -1.72 32.28 20.84
CA GLY A 284 -1.75 33.66 21.33
C GLY A 284 -0.79 33.85 22.51
N ALA A 285 -0.85 32.94 23.49
CA ALA A 285 0.04 32.94 24.65
C ALA A 285 1.54 32.84 24.28
N LEU A 286 1.84 32.13 23.19
CA LEU A 286 3.19 32.01 22.63
C LEU A 286 3.69 33.35 22.05
N LEU A 287 2.83 34.09 21.34
CA LEU A 287 3.17 35.41 20.80
C LEU A 287 3.27 36.50 21.88
N ASP A 288 2.49 36.36 22.95
CA ASP A 288 2.56 37.25 24.12
C ASP A 288 3.79 36.95 25.01
N TYR A 289 4.65 36.02 24.62
CA TYR A 289 5.83 35.56 25.40
C TYR A 289 5.47 35.05 26.80
N THR A 290 4.22 34.60 27.01
CA THR A 290 3.78 33.99 28.28
C THR A 290 4.12 32.50 28.37
N VAL A 291 4.50 31.92 27.24
CA VAL A 291 4.94 30.54 27.05
C VAL A 291 6.20 30.58 26.18
N ASP A 292 7.24 29.86 26.57
CA ASP A 292 8.51 29.82 25.83
C ASP A 292 8.45 28.86 24.64
N ILE A 293 7.73 27.74 24.82
CA ILE A 293 7.60 26.67 23.82
C ILE A 293 6.19 26.10 23.88
N ALA A 294 5.52 26.01 22.74
CA ALA A 294 4.29 25.23 22.63
C ALA A 294 4.64 23.77 22.28
N LEU A 295 4.42 22.87 23.22
CA LEU A 295 4.64 21.42 23.03
C LEU A 295 3.40 20.77 22.42
N GLU A 296 2.85 21.42 21.40
CA GLU A 296 1.78 20.91 20.55
C GLU A 296 2.29 21.00 19.12
N PRO A 297 2.35 19.87 18.39
CA PRO A 297 2.80 19.88 17.01
C PRO A 297 1.74 20.59 16.14
N VAL A 298 2.17 21.64 15.45
CA VAL A 298 1.31 22.47 14.59
C VAL A 298 1.75 22.36 13.14
N THR A 299 0.78 22.32 12.23
CA THR A 299 1.03 22.35 10.80
C THR A 299 1.60 23.70 10.41
N GLU A 300 2.78 23.70 9.77
CA GLU A 300 3.43 24.92 9.29
C GLU A 300 2.62 25.56 8.15
N GLN A 301 1.75 26.49 8.52
CA GLN A 301 1.00 27.33 7.59
C GLN A 301 1.75 28.64 7.33
N VAL A 302 1.51 29.24 6.15
CA VAL A 302 2.17 30.50 5.74
C VAL A 302 1.88 31.64 6.72
N SER A 303 0.67 31.69 7.29
CA SER A 303 0.28 32.68 8.31
C SER A 303 1.10 32.53 9.59
N CYS A 304 1.32 31.30 10.05
CA CYS A 304 2.09 31.05 11.28
C CYS A 304 3.59 31.37 11.08
N GLN A 305 4.18 30.99 9.94
CA GLN A 305 5.61 31.23 9.66
C GLN A 305 5.99 32.71 9.60
N GLN A 306 5.02 33.62 9.39
CA GLN A 306 5.29 35.06 9.37
C GLN A 306 5.49 35.64 10.78
N GLU A 307 4.91 35.02 11.80
CA GLU A 307 4.81 35.57 13.16
C GLU A 307 5.51 34.70 14.21
N MET A 308 5.70 33.40 13.95
CA MET A 308 6.30 32.42 14.85
C MET A 308 7.48 31.69 14.17
N ASP A 309 8.44 31.23 14.97
CA ASP A 309 9.50 30.35 14.50
C ASP A 309 9.11 28.89 14.74
N PHE A 310 9.45 28.01 13.81
CA PHE A 310 9.21 26.58 13.96
C PHE A 310 10.53 25.85 14.14
N ILE A 311 10.60 24.97 15.13
CA ILE A 311 11.73 24.06 15.28
C ILE A 311 11.37 22.74 14.61
N PHE A 312 12.25 22.36 13.68
CA PHE A 312 12.46 21.00 13.18
C PHE A 312 11.19 20.24 12.73
N PRO A 313 11.07 19.89 11.44
CA PRO A 313 9.96 19.06 10.99
C PRO A 313 10.00 17.69 11.66
N ILE A 314 9.00 17.41 12.51
CA ILE A 314 8.85 16.15 13.24
C ILE A 314 8.24 15.12 12.28
N ALA A 315 7.12 15.48 11.66
CA ALA A 315 6.41 14.61 10.73
C ALA A 315 5.92 15.41 9.52
N GLU A 316 5.67 14.72 8.42
CA GLU A 316 5.01 15.28 7.24
C GLU A 316 3.52 14.93 7.29
N THR A 317 2.65 15.89 6.96
CA THR A 317 1.21 15.68 6.85
C THR A 317 0.66 16.40 5.62
N MET A 318 -0.59 16.11 5.27
CA MET A 318 -1.28 16.75 4.15
C MET A 318 -2.80 16.68 4.35
N TYR A 319 -3.56 17.42 3.55
CA TYR A 319 -4.99 17.22 3.42
C TYR A 319 -5.26 16.19 2.33
N ASN A 320 -6.20 15.29 2.58
CA ASN A 320 -6.58 14.26 1.63
C ASN A 320 -8.08 14.25 1.42
N ILE A 321 -8.50 13.63 0.31
CA ILE A 321 -9.91 13.38 0.03
C ILE A 321 -10.20 11.91 0.33
N TYR A 322 -11.18 11.65 1.16
CA TYR A 322 -11.64 10.31 1.49
C TYR A 322 -12.88 9.98 0.66
N ILE A 323 -12.79 8.90 -0.11
CA ILE A 323 -13.88 8.39 -0.94
C ILE A 323 -14.04 6.91 -0.71
N ARG A 324 -15.25 6.39 -0.98
CA ARG A 324 -15.47 4.95 -1.02
C ARG A 324 -14.58 4.30 -2.07
N ASN A 325 -14.10 3.10 -1.77
CA ASN A 325 -13.60 2.16 -2.77
C ASN A 325 -14.71 1.83 -3.76
N GLN A 326 -14.75 2.56 -4.87
CA GLN A 326 -15.58 2.22 -6.01
C GLN A 326 -14.94 1.03 -6.71
N GLU A 327 -15.61 -0.12 -6.67
CA GLU A 327 -15.32 -1.16 -7.65
C GLU A 327 -15.79 -0.66 -9.02
N THR A 328 -15.11 -1.04 -10.10
CA THR A 328 -15.43 -0.69 -11.49
C THR A 328 -16.81 -1.23 -11.90
N SER A 329 -17.89 -0.65 -11.38
CA SER A 329 -19.27 -0.99 -11.74
C SER A 329 -19.82 -0.09 -12.85
N SER A 330 -18.95 0.59 -13.61
CA SER A 330 -19.39 1.34 -14.79
C SER A 330 -19.77 0.42 -15.95
N VAL A 331 -19.20 -0.79 -16.02
CA VAL A 331 -19.63 -1.82 -16.97
C VAL A 331 -20.53 -2.81 -16.22
N ARG A 332 -21.79 -2.42 -16.02
CA ARG A 332 -22.81 -3.27 -15.38
C ARG A 332 -23.13 -4.53 -16.19
N ASP A 333 -22.70 -4.58 -17.45
CA ASP A 333 -22.80 -5.74 -18.32
C ASP A 333 -21.48 -5.95 -19.10
N ILE A 334 -20.65 -6.87 -18.62
CA ILE A 334 -19.36 -7.19 -19.21
C ILE A 334 -19.56 -8.04 -20.48
N PHE A 335 -20.70 -8.73 -20.60
CA PHE A 335 -21.01 -9.64 -21.71
C PHE A 335 -21.11 -8.90 -23.05
N LEU A 336 -21.83 -7.76 -23.09
CA LEU A 336 -21.98 -6.98 -24.34
C LEU A 336 -20.88 -5.94 -24.57
N ALA A 337 -20.08 -5.62 -23.56
CA ALA A 337 -19.03 -4.58 -23.63
C ALA A 337 -18.07 -4.70 -24.83
N PRO A 338 -17.57 -5.90 -25.22
CA PRO A 338 -16.68 -6.01 -26.39
C PRO A 338 -17.41 -5.97 -27.76
N PHE A 339 -18.75 -6.01 -27.79
CA PHE A 339 -19.51 -6.04 -29.04
C PHE A 339 -19.80 -4.62 -29.55
N SER A 340 -18.97 -4.14 -30.46
CA SER A 340 -19.31 -2.96 -31.27
C SER A 340 -20.27 -3.33 -32.40
N THR A 341 -21.14 -2.39 -32.80
CA THR A 341 -22.06 -2.56 -33.94
C THR A 341 -21.33 -2.94 -35.23
N ARG A 342 -20.14 -2.38 -35.44
CA ARG A 342 -19.27 -2.71 -36.58
C ARG A 342 -18.83 -4.17 -36.56
N LEU A 343 -18.40 -4.67 -35.40
CA LEU A 343 -17.99 -6.07 -35.24
C LEU A 343 -19.15 -7.03 -35.53
N LEU A 344 -20.34 -6.75 -35.00
CA LEU A 344 -21.53 -7.56 -35.22
C LEU A 344 -21.89 -7.65 -36.70
N VAL A 345 -21.85 -6.52 -37.42
CA VAL A 345 -22.10 -6.50 -38.87
C VAL A 345 -21.04 -7.30 -39.63
N CYS A 346 -19.76 -7.19 -39.25
CA CYS A 346 -18.69 -7.98 -39.86
C CYS A 346 -18.88 -9.49 -39.66
N VAL A 347 -19.22 -9.93 -38.45
CA VAL A 347 -19.47 -11.35 -38.15
C VAL A 347 -20.69 -11.85 -38.93
N ALA A 348 -21.78 -11.09 -38.97
CA ALA A 348 -22.97 -11.43 -39.76
C ALA A 348 -22.63 -11.55 -41.26
N PHE A 349 -21.83 -10.63 -41.79
CA PHE A 349 -21.36 -10.69 -43.17
C PHE A 349 -20.54 -11.95 -43.44
N VAL A 350 -19.62 -12.33 -42.54
CA VAL A 350 -18.82 -13.56 -42.67
C VAL A 350 -19.72 -14.81 -42.66
N ILE A 351 -20.73 -14.88 -41.79
CA ILE A 351 -21.71 -15.99 -41.73
C ILE A 351 -22.43 -16.14 -43.08
N ILE A 352 -22.93 -15.03 -43.64
CA ILE A 352 -23.67 -15.01 -44.91
C ILE A 352 -22.75 -15.39 -46.07
N MET A 353 -21.54 -14.82 -46.12
CA MET A 353 -20.56 -15.13 -47.16
C MET A 353 -20.12 -16.59 -47.12
N ALA A 354 -19.85 -17.14 -45.94
CA ALA A 354 -19.52 -18.56 -45.79
C ALA A 354 -20.67 -19.46 -46.27
N ALA A 355 -21.92 -19.11 -45.94
CA ALA A 355 -23.11 -19.84 -46.40
C ALA A 355 -23.29 -19.78 -47.93
N LEU A 356 -23.07 -18.61 -48.55
CA LEU A 356 -23.13 -18.46 -50.00
C LEU A 356 -22.04 -19.26 -50.71
N VAL A 357 -20.80 -19.16 -50.23
CA VAL A 357 -19.66 -19.87 -50.82
C VAL A 357 -19.83 -21.38 -50.71
N ILE A 358 -20.32 -21.92 -49.60
CA ILE A 358 -20.54 -23.37 -49.47
C ILE A 358 -21.69 -23.87 -50.37
N VAL A 359 -22.76 -23.09 -50.55
CA VAL A 359 -23.84 -23.42 -51.49
C VAL A 359 -23.30 -23.44 -52.93
N ILE A 360 -22.46 -22.47 -53.31
CA ILE A 360 -21.83 -22.43 -54.63
C ILE A 360 -20.91 -23.64 -54.82
N ILE A 361 -20.02 -23.94 -53.87
CA ILE A 361 -19.08 -25.08 -53.96
C ILE A 361 -19.84 -26.40 -54.08
N THR A 362 -20.91 -26.60 -53.30
CA THR A 362 -21.69 -27.83 -53.33
C THR A 362 -22.47 -27.99 -54.64
N ASN A 363 -23.03 -26.91 -55.18
CA ASN A 363 -23.74 -26.93 -56.47
C ASN A 363 -22.78 -27.15 -57.66
N ILE A 364 -21.64 -26.48 -57.69
CA ILE A 364 -20.63 -26.66 -58.74
C ILE A 364 -20.03 -28.07 -58.67
N SER A 365 -19.72 -28.57 -57.48
CA SER A 365 -19.18 -29.93 -57.31
C SER A 365 -20.18 -31.01 -57.75
N ARG A 366 -21.48 -30.78 -57.55
CA ARG A 366 -22.54 -31.64 -58.07
C ARG A 366 -22.63 -31.58 -59.60
N SER A 367 -22.58 -30.38 -60.18
CA SER A 367 -22.74 -30.15 -61.61
C SER A 367 -21.55 -30.61 -62.44
N LEU A 368 -20.32 -30.29 -62.03
CA LEU A 368 -19.10 -30.52 -62.82
C LEU A 368 -18.42 -31.86 -62.52
N LEU A 369 -18.36 -32.27 -61.24
CA LEU A 369 -17.64 -33.47 -60.82
C LEU A 369 -18.54 -34.71 -60.73
N ARG A 370 -19.84 -34.58 -61.09
CA ARG A 370 -20.85 -35.66 -61.06
C ARG A 370 -20.85 -36.46 -59.75
N THR A 371 -20.44 -35.83 -58.66
CA THR A 371 -20.34 -36.46 -57.35
C THR A 371 -21.77 -36.70 -56.81
N LYS A 372 -22.02 -37.86 -56.17
CA LYS A 372 -23.25 -38.13 -55.41
C LYS A 372 -23.34 -37.30 -54.12
N SER A 373 -22.82 -36.07 -54.11
CA SER A 373 -22.84 -35.19 -52.95
C SER A 373 -24.22 -34.55 -52.83
N ARG A 374 -24.79 -34.58 -51.61
CA ARG A 374 -26.04 -33.88 -51.28
C ARG A 374 -25.83 -32.38 -51.48
N ALA A 375 -26.73 -31.72 -52.22
CA ALA A 375 -26.72 -30.27 -52.33
C ALA A 375 -27.27 -29.67 -51.03
N MET A 376 -26.59 -28.65 -50.52
CA MET A 376 -26.96 -28.00 -49.27
C MET A 376 -27.95 -26.88 -49.55
N THR A 377 -29.05 -26.84 -48.80
CA THR A 377 -30.03 -25.75 -48.92
C THR A 377 -29.47 -24.48 -48.28
N CYS A 378 -29.86 -23.28 -48.72
CA CYS A 378 -29.38 -22.02 -48.14
C CYS A 378 -29.60 -21.94 -46.62
N THR A 379 -30.72 -22.44 -46.11
CA THR A 379 -31.01 -22.49 -44.67
C THR A 379 -30.08 -23.47 -43.93
N GLU A 380 -29.87 -24.64 -44.49
CA GLU A 380 -28.95 -25.66 -43.97
C GLU A 380 -27.50 -25.11 -43.94
N ALA A 381 -27.10 -24.39 -44.99
CA ALA A 381 -25.81 -23.72 -45.10
C ALA A 381 -25.61 -22.60 -44.08
N LEU A 382 -26.67 -21.81 -43.79
CA LEU A 382 -26.64 -20.77 -42.75
C LEU A 382 -26.51 -21.36 -41.34
N ILE A 383 -27.22 -22.45 -41.05
CA ILE A 383 -27.12 -23.15 -39.76
C ILE A 383 -25.71 -23.74 -39.61
N TRP A 384 -25.19 -24.35 -40.68
CA TRP A 384 -23.85 -24.92 -40.70
C TRP A 384 -22.75 -23.87 -40.56
N SER A 385 -22.84 -22.73 -41.27
CA SER A 385 -21.85 -21.66 -41.15
C SER A 385 -21.87 -21.02 -39.76
N THR A 386 -23.06 -20.85 -39.17
CA THR A 386 -23.22 -20.38 -37.78
C THR A 386 -22.60 -21.38 -36.79
N GLY A 387 -22.87 -22.68 -36.93
CA GLY A 387 -22.33 -23.71 -36.03
C GLY A 387 -20.80 -23.82 -36.06
N ILE A 388 -20.20 -23.66 -37.24
CA ILE A 388 -18.73 -23.64 -37.39
C ILE A 388 -18.11 -22.40 -36.75
N LEU A 389 -18.70 -21.23 -36.97
CA LEU A 389 -18.21 -19.98 -36.39
C LEU A 389 -18.36 -19.94 -34.86
N CYS A 390 -19.40 -20.59 -34.33
CA CYS A 390 -19.56 -20.85 -32.90
C CYS A 390 -18.69 -22.00 -32.36
N GLN A 391 -17.82 -22.60 -33.18
CA GLN A 391 -16.93 -23.72 -32.82
C GLN A 391 -17.65 -24.99 -32.32
N GLN A 392 -18.95 -25.13 -32.60
CA GLN A 392 -19.72 -26.33 -32.26
C GLN A 392 -19.57 -27.44 -33.31
N GLY A 393 -19.07 -27.08 -34.49
CA GLY A 393 -18.99 -27.97 -35.65
C GLY A 393 -20.31 -28.02 -36.42
N GLY A 394 -20.41 -28.97 -37.35
CA GLY A 394 -21.59 -29.18 -38.18
C GLY A 394 -21.86 -30.66 -38.40
N THR A 395 -23.12 -31.00 -38.68
CA THR A 395 -23.55 -32.38 -38.96
C THR A 395 -22.96 -32.95 -40.24
N TRP A 396 -22.45 -32.09 -41.12
CA TRP A 396 -21.87 -32.45 -42.40
C TRP A 396 -20.42 -31.98 -42.51
N THR A 397 -19.53 -32.90 -42.87
CA THR A 397 -18.12 -32.62 -43.12
C THR A 397 -17.83 -32.62 -44.63
N PRO A 398 -17.23 -31.56 -45.18
CA PRO A 398 -16.94 -31.48 -46.60
C PRO A 398 -15.84 -32.47 -46.99
N LYS A 399 -16.10 -33.26 -48.04
CA LYS A 399 -15.11 -34.17 -48.65
C LYS A 399 -14.28 -33.50 -49.76
N ASN A 400 -14.76 -32.37 -50.30
CA ASN A 400 -14.11 -31.63 -51.37
C ASN A 400 -13.02 -30.72 -50.78
N PRO A 401 -11.77 -30.76 -51.29
CA PRO A 401 -10.67 -29.91 -50.80
C PRO A 401 -11.02 -28.41 -50.74
N ALA A 402 -11.78 -27.89 -51.70
CA ALA A 402 -12.19 -26.48 -51.70
C ALA A 402 -13.10 -26.12 -50.50
N ALA A 403 -14.04 -27.02 -50.17
CA ALA A 403 -14.92 -26.83 -49.02
C ALA A 403 -14.20 -27.11 -47.68
N SER A 404 -13.19 -27.99 -47.68
CA SER A 404 -12.32 -28.20 -46.52
C SER A 404 -11.48 -26.96 -46.20
N ILE A 405 -10.95 -26.27 -47.22
CA ILE A 405 -10.24 -24.99 -47.03
C ILE A 405 -11.18 -23.94 -46.45
N LEU A 406 -12.41 -23.80 -46.97
CA LEU A 406 -13.41 -22.88 -46.43
C LEU A 406 -13.70 -23.19 -44.94
N LEU A 407 -13.88 -24.47 -44.60
CA LEU A 407 -14.10 -24.89 -43.21
C LEU A 407 -12.91 -24.50 -42.31
N ILE A 408 -11.67 -24.74 -42.74
CA ILE A 408 -10.47 -24.38 -41.98
C ILE A 408 -10.41 -22.86 -41.75
N VAL A 409 -10.68 -22.06 -42.78
CA VAL A 409 -10.69 -20.59 -42.67
C VAL A 409 -11.78 -20.10 -41.71
N CYS A 410 -12.98 -20.66 -41.78
CA CYS A 410 -14.08 -20.31 -40.87
C CYS A 410 -13.75 -20.70 -39.41
N LEU A 411 -13.16 -21.88 -39.18
CA LEU A 411 -12.71 -22.31 -37.86
C LEU A 411 -11.61 -21.42 -37.31
N PHE A 412 -10.64 -21.03 -38.15
CA PHE A 412 -9.56 -20.13 -37.74
C PHE A 412 -10.09 -18.75 -37.36
N PHE A 413 -11.03 -18.20 -38.14
CA PHE A 413 -11.70 -16.95 -37.81
C PHE A 413 -12.50 -17.05 -36.49
N GLY A 414 -13.25 -18.13 -36.29
CA GLY A 414 -13.99 -18.39 -35.05
C GLY A 414 -13.07 -18.50 -33.83
N LEU A 415 -11.93 -19.19 -33.97
CA LEU A 415 -10.93 -19.35 -32.93
C LEU A 415 -10.30 -18.01 -32.53
N ILE A 416 -9.89 -17.19 -33.51
CA ILE A 416 -9.32 -15.86 -33.25
C ILE A 416 -10.34 -14.97 -32.54
N THR A 417 -11.58 -14.94 -33.03
CA THR A 417 -12.64 -14.08 -32.46
C THR A 417 -12.96 -14.48 -31.02
N TYR A 418 -13.05 -15.78 -30.74
CA TYR A 418 -13.27 -16.29 -29.39
C TYR A 418 -12.11 -15.98 -28.44
N ASN A 419 -10.86 -16.19 -28.87
CA ASN A 419 -9.69 -15.90 -28.04
C ASN A 419 -9.58 -14.40 -27.74
N ALA A 420 -9.91 -13.53 -28.70
CA ALA A 420 -9.94 -12.08 -28.49
C ALA A 420 -11.04 -11.67 -27.50
N TYR A 421 -12.25 -12.26 -27.61
CA TYR A 421 -13.33 -12.05 -26.64
C TYR A 421 -12.92 -12.52 -25.24
N ALA A 422 -12.39 -13.73 -25.12
CA ALA A 422 -11.92 -14.28 -23.85
C ALA A 422 -10.82 -13.41 -23.22
N ALA A 423 -9.84 -12.93 -24.01
CA ALA A 423 -8.78 -12.04 -23.54
C ALA A 423 -9.30 -10.68 -23.05
N PHE A 424 -10.35 -10.13 -23.69
CA PHE A 424 -10.97 -8.90 -23.22
C PHE A 424 -11.66 -9.10 -21.87
N ILE A 425 -12.48 -10.15 -21.72
CA ILE A 425 -13.17 -10.46 -20.46
C ILE A 425 -12.16 -10.68 -19.33
N THR A 426 -11.09 -11.45 -19.57
CA THR A 426 -10.06 -11.69 -18.55
C THR A 426 -9.30 -10.42 -18.19
N SER A 427 -9.02 -9.54 -19.15
CA SER A 427 -8.38 -8.24 -18.90
C SER A 427 -9.26 -7.34 -18.02
N VAL A 428 -10.55 -7.22 -18.33
CA VAL A 428 -11.50 -6.40 -17.54
C VAL A 428 -11.66 -6.94 -16.12
N LEU A 429 -11.72 -8.26 -15.94
CA LEU A 429 -11.85 -8.86 -14.61
C LEU A 429 -10.56 -8.79 -13.78
N SER A 430 -9.41 -8.65 -14.45
CA SER A 430 -8.08 -8.55 -13.81
C SER A 430 -7.74 -7.13 -13.37
N VAL A 431 -8.32 -6.09 -13.99
CA VAL A 431 -8.00 -4.68 -13.69
C VAL A 431 -9.12 -4.02 -12.89
N ARG A 432 -8.89 -3.83 -11.59
CA ARG A 432 -9.69 -2.94 -10.75
C ARG A 432 -9.25 -1.49 -10.97
N ALA A 433 -9.76 -0.82 -12.00
CA ALA A 433 -9.44 0.60 -12.22
C ALA A 433 -10.22 1.50 -11.25
N ALA A 434 -9.54 2.25 -10.39
CA ALA A 434 -10.23 3.31 -9.65
C ALA A 434 -10.68 4.40 -10.64
N ASN A 435 -11.98 4.62 -10.79
CA ASN A 435 -12.53 5.61 -11.73
C ASN A 435 -12.19 7.07 -11.35
N VAL A 436 -11.83 7.32 -10.09
CA VAL A 436 -11.56 8.66 -9.54
C VAL A 436 -10.18 8.66 -8.88
N GLY A 437 -9.18 9.19 -9.58
CA GLY A 437 -7.77 9.13 -9.18
C GLY A 437 -7.17 10.49 -8.81
N THR A 438 -7.86 11.59 -9.11
CA THR A 438 -7.38 12.96 -8.89
C THR A 438 -8.49 13.89 -8.40
N VAL A 439 -8.12 15.06 -7.87
CA VAL A 439 -9.08 16.11 -7.49
C VAL A 439 -9.90 16.57 -8.71
N ALA A 440 -9.27 16.63 -9.89
CA ALA A 440 -9.95 16.95 -11.14
C ALA A 440 -11.07 15.95 -11.48
N ASP A 441 -10.83 14.65 -11.29
CA ASP A 441 -11.83 13.61 -11.55
C ASP A 441 -13.04 13.72 -10.61
N VAL A 442 -12.80 14.11 -9.34
CA VAL A 442 -13.87 14.39 -8.37
C VAL A 442 -14.72 15.58 -8.85
N LEU A 443 -14.07 16.64 -9.34
CA LEU A 443 -14.76 17.83 -9.87
C LEU A 443 -15.56 17.54 -11.14
N GLN A 444 -15.04 16.67 -12.02
CA GLN A 444 -15.72 16.27 -13.25
C GLN A 444 -16.90 15.33 -12.99
N SER A 445 -16.94 14.66 -11.84
CA SER A 445 -18.01 13.72 -11.47
C SER A 445 -19.23 14.47 -10.92
N PRO A 446 -20.34 14.62 -11.67
CA PRO A 446 -21.48 15.42 -11.23
C PRO A 446 -22.25 14.78 -10.07
N ASN A 447 -22.24 13.43 -9.98
CA ASN A 447 -22.97 12.69 -8.94
C ASN A 447 -22.22 12.62 -7.60
N MET A 448 -20.94 12.97 -7.58
CA MET A 448 -20.11 12.92 -6.37
C MET A 448 -20.36 14.16 -5.53
N LYS A 449 -20.94 13.99 -4.35
CA LYS A 449 -21.14 15.08 -3.38
C LYS A 449 -19.81 15.46 -2.74
N ILE A 450 -19.65 16.73 -2.39
CA ILE A 450 -18.42 17.23 -1.75
C ILE A 450 -18.75 17.72 -0.35
N GLY A 451 -17.88 17.43 0.61
CA GLY A 451 -17.91 18.18 1.86
C GLY A 451 -16.63 18.11 2.68
N TYR A 452 -16.62 18.95 3.70
CA TYR A 452 -15.52 19.23 4.62
C TYR A 452 -16.11 19.70 5.95
N ILE A 453 -15.29 19.80 6.98
CA ILE A 453 -15.74 20.24 8.30
C ILE A 453 -16.08 21.73 8.28
N ARG A 454 -17.33 22.05 8.65
CA ARG A 454 -17.83 23.42 8.70
C ARG A 454 -17.14 24.22 9.81
N ASN A 455 -16.75 25.44 9.47
CA ASN A 455 -16.01 26.39 10.29
C ASN A 455 -14.67 25.83 10.82
N GLY A 456 -14.11 24.79 10.18
CA GLY A 456 -12.89 24.11 10.62
C GLY A 456 -11.62 24.51 9.90
N ALA A 457 -10.48 23.99 10.35
CA ALA A 457 -9.18 24.19 9.70
C ALA A 457 -9.22 23.73 8.22
N ASP A 458 -9.93 22.64 7.92
CA ASP A 458 -10.15 22.17 6.56
C ASP A 458 -10.77 23.27 5.66
N GLN A 459 -11.80 23.95 6.16
CA GLN A 459 -12.47 25.04 5.44
C GLN A 459 -11.57 26.28 5.33
N ILE A 460 -10.89 26.66 6.42
CA ILE A 460 -9.95 27.81 6.42
C ILE A 460 -8.82 27.58 5.42
N TYR A 461 -8.30 26.36 5.34
CA TYR A 461 -7.29 25.97 4.36
C TYR A 461 -7.84 26.09 2.94
N LEU A 462 -9.03 25.53 2.67
CA LEU A 462 -9.71 25.62 1.38
C LEU A 462 -10.02 27.07 0.95
N MET A 463 -10.32 27.97 1.89
CA MET A 463 -10.53 29.40 1.60
C MET A 463 -9.24 30.15 1.27
N SER A 464 -8.11 29.73 1.86
CA SER A 464 -6.82 30.43 1.73
C SER A 464 -5.92 29.86 0.63
N THR A 465 -6.27 28.70 0.06
CA THR A 465 -5.46 28.04 -0.97
C THR A 465 -5.42 28.82 -2.28
N LYS A 466 -4.25 28.79 -2.94
CA LYS A 466 -4.06 29.34 -4.30
C LYS A 466 -4.27 28.29 -5.40
N ASP A 467 -4.51 27.04 -5.02
CA ASP A 467 -4.75 25.95 -5.97
C ASP A 467 -6.14 26.09 -6.59
N VAL A 468 -6.19 26.21 -7.92
CA VAL A 468 -7.43 26.39 -8.69
C VAL A 468 -8.38 25.21 -8.51
N GLN A 469 -7.85 23.98 -8.41
CA GLN A 469 -8.68 22.78 -8.24
C GLN A 469 -9.30 22.73 -6.85
N LEU A 470 -8.53 23.07 -5.81
CA LEU A 470 -9.05 23.10 -4.44
C LEU A 470 -10.02 24.27 -4.22
N ASN A 471 -9.80 25.41 -4.86
CA ASN A 471 -10.77 26.52 -4.84
C ASN A 471 -12.08 26.12 -5.53
N ALA A 472 -12.01 25.44 -6.69
CA ALA A 472 -13.21 24.89 -7.35
C ALA A 472 -13.93 23.85 -6.47
N PHE A 473 -13.16 23.00 -5.77
CA PHE A 473 -13.69 22.04 -4.80
C PHE A 473 -14.42 22.72 -3.64
N TYR A 474 -13.82 23.78 -3.10
CA TYR A 474 -14.42 24.61 -2.06
C TYR A 474 -15.73 25.26 -2.52
N ILE A 475 -15.74 25.92 -3.69
CA ILE A 475 -16.92 26.60 -4.23
C ILE A 475 -18.07 25.61 -4.44
N ARG A 476 -17.78 24.42 -5.00
CA ARG A 476 -18.79 23.38 -5.20
C ARG A 476 -19.35 22.87 -3.88
N GLY A 477 -18.49 22.56 -2.91
CA GLY A 477 -18.94 22.17 -1.57
C GLY A 477 -19.73 23.26 -0.84
N TYR A 478 -19.35 24.53 -1.02
CA TYR A 478 -20.05 25.68 -0.43
C TYR A 478 -21.44 25.87 -1.03
N SER A 479 -21.60 25.66 -2.35
CA SER A 479 -22.89 25.74 -3.03
C SER A 479 -23.89 24.67 -2.54
N GLU A 480 -23.39 23.54 -2.04
CA GLU A 480 -24.15 22.43 -1.50
C GLU A 480 -23.97 22.33 0.03
N ALA A 481 -24.24 23.43 0.75
CA ALA A 481 -23.94 23.54 2.19
C ALA A 481 -24.56 22.44 3.08
N GLU A 482 -25.61 21.76 2.63
CA GLU A 482 -26.22 20.60 3.31
C GLU A 482 -25.28 19.38 3.40
N ASN A 483 -24.32 19.29 2.48
CA ASN A 483 -23.36 18.20 2.42
C ASN A 483 -22.21 18.38 3.43
N LEU A 484 -22.00 19.58 3.97
CA LEU A 484 -20.97 19.87 4.96
C LEU A 484 -21.25 19.13 6.29
N VAL A 485 -20.19 18.81 7.01
CA VAL A 485 -20.24 18.01 8.24
C VAL A 485 -19.68 18.79 9.42
N SER A 486 -20.02 18.38 10.64
CA SER A 486 -19.52 19.03 11.86
C SER A 486 -18.35 18.29 12.50
N SER A 487 -18.18 16.99 12.18
CA SER A 487 -17.12 16.15 12.73
C SER A 487 -16.42 15.31 11.65
N PRO A 488 -15.16 14.91 11.87
CA PRO A 488 -14.46 14.00 10.95
C PRO A 488 -15.14 12.63 10.90
N GLU A 489 -15.73 12.17 12.01
CA GLU A 489 -16.43 10.88 12.08
C GLU A 489 -17.64 10.86 11.13
N GLU A 490 -18.46 11.90 11.17
CA GLU A 490 -19.62 12.06 10.29
C GLU A 490 -19.20 12.13 8.81
N GLY A 491 -18.12 12.87 8.51
CA GLY A 491 -17.58 12.97 7.16
C GLY A 491 -17.10 11.65 6.59
N LEU A 492 -16.40 10.86 7.39
CA LEU A 492 -15.91 9.52 7.01
C LEU A 492 -17.06 8.52 6.83
N GLU A 493 -18.07 8.54 7.72
CA GLU A 493 -19.24 7.66 7.61
C GLU A 493 -20.08 7.97 6.35
N ARG A 494 -20.27 9.25 6.02
CA ARG A 494 -20.92 9.68 4.77
C ARG A 494 -20.12 9.24 3.53
N ALA A 495 -18.79 9.39 3.55
CA ALA A 495 -17.91 8.93 2.48
C ALA A 495 -17.95 7.41 2.31
N ALA A 496 -18.20 6.64 3.37
CA ALA A 496 -18.27 5.18 3.30
C ALA A 496 -19.61 4.69 2.73
N SER A 497 -20.70 5.41 3.00
CA SER A 497 -22.06 5.01 2.65
C SER A 497 -22.51 5.52 1.28
N GLN A 498 -22.12 6.74 0.89
CA GLN A 498 -22.59 7.45 -0.30
C GLN A 498 -21.44 7.75 -1.28
N ASP A 499 -21.76 8.17 -2.51
CA ASP A 499 -20.79 8.78 -3.42
C ASP A 499 -20.49 10.22 -2.94
N TYR A 500 -19.65 10.29 -1.90
CA TYR A 500 -19.28 11.52 -1.19
C TYR A 500 -17.75 11.61 -1.04
N ALA A 501 -17.21 12.76 -1.42
CA ALA A 501 -15.80 13.12 -1.32
C ALA A 501 -15.59 14.02 -0.11
N PHE A 502 -14.98 13.45 0.94
CA PHE A 502 -14.73 14.14 2.19
C PHE A 502 -13.30 14.69 2.24
N PHE A 503 -13.13 16.01 2.28
CA PHE A 503 -11.83 16.66 2.43
C PHE A 503 -11.51 16.88 3.91
N ALA A 504 -10.40 16.30 4.38
CA ALA A 504 -9.95 16.42 5.76
C ALA A 504 -8.43 16.29 5.90
N GLY A 505 -7.88 16.88 6.96
CA GLY A 505 -6.50 16.67 7.38
C GLY A 505 -6.18 15.19 7.63
N GLN A 506 -5.03 14.74 7.13
CA GLN A 506 -4.61 13.34 7.20
C GLN A 506 -4.52 12.81 8.64
N ARG A 507 -4.07 13.63 9.58
CA ARG A 507 -3.93 13.26 11.00
C ARG A 507 -5.29 13.00 11.63
N ALA A 508 -6.18 14.00 11.64
CA ALA A 508 -7.53 13.86 12.18
C ALA A 508 -8.28 12.67 11.56
N ALA A 509 -8.33 12.59 10.23
CA ALA A 509 -9.09 11.56 9.54
C ALA A 509 -8.56 10.14 9.81
N ARG A 510 -7.24 9.92 9.78
CA ARG A 510 -6.66 8.59 10.05
C ARG A 510 -6.82 8.17 11.50
N LEU A 511 -6.70 9.09 12.46
CA LEU A 511 -6.97 8.81 13.87
C LEU A 511 -8.43 8.40 14.07
N THR A 512 -9.38 9.13 13.48
CA THR A 512 -10.81 8.78 13.52
C THR A 512 -11.09 7.44 12.82
N LEU A 513 -10.42 7.14 11.71
CA LEU A 513 -10.54 5.84 11.04
C LEU A 513 -10.06 4.67 11.91
N MET A 514 -9.07 4.89 12.77
CA MET A 514 -8.59 3.86 13.70
C MET A 514 -9.59 3.55 14.81
N SER A 515 -10.35 4.56 15.28
CA SER A 515 -11.39 4.38 16.29
C SER A 515 -12.71 3.87 15.71
N LEU A 516 -12.95 4.04 14.41
CA LEU A 516 -14.14 3.54 13.73
C LEU A 516 -14.20 1.99 13.68
N SER A 517 -15.42 1.46 13.79
CA SER A 517 -15.69 0.03 13.65
C SER A 517 -15.78 -0.40 12.19
N GLN A 518 -15.62 -1.71 11.93
CA GLN A 518 -15.78 -2.27 10.59
C GLN A 518 -17.18 -2.05 10.02
N ALA A 519 -18.21 -2.08 10.87
CA ALA A 519 -19.61 -1.86 10.48
C ALA A 519 -19.85 -0.42 9.97
N ARG A 520 -19.12 0.56 10.50
CA ARG A 520 -19.13 1.96 10.04
C ARG A 520 -18.25 2.22 8.80
N GLY A 521 -17.75 1.15 8.16
CA GLY A 521 -17.07 1.27 6.87
C GLY A 521 -15.58 1.62 6.92
N ARG A 522 -14.89 1.36 8.05
CA ARG A 522 -13.43 1.57 8.22
C ARG A 522 -12.59 1.13 7.02
N CYS A 523 -12.90 -0.02 6.43
CA CYS A 523 -12.15 -0.57 5.28
C CYS A 523 -12.81 -0.34 3.92
N LEU A 524 -13.96 0.33 3.87
CA LEU A 524 -14.64 0.68 2.63
C LEU A 524 -14.08 1.94 1.99
N LEU A 525 -13.28 2.71 2.73
CA LEU A 525 -12.73 3.99 2.33
C LEU A 525 -11.33 3.83 1.73
N ARG A 526 -11.02 4.73 0.79
CA ARG A 526 -9.67 4.97 0.29
C ARG A 526 -9.35 6.44 0.38
N GLU A 527 -8.09 6.68 0.70
CA GLU A 527 -7.50 8.01 0.68
C GLU A 527 -7.04 8.36 -0.74
N LEU A 528 -7.50 9.49 -1.24
CA LEU A 528 -7.02 10.16 -2.45
C LEU A 528 -6.04 11.25 -2.01
N PRO A 529 -4.71 11.02 -2.17
CA PRO A 529 -3.73 11.95 -1.66
C PRO A 529 -3.70 13.25 -2.47
N VAL A 530 -3.73 14.40 -1.80
CA VAL A 530 -3.62 15.71 -2.46
C VAL A 530 -2.23 16.29 -2.19
N HIS A 531 -1.26 15.90 -3.01
CA HIS A 531 0.14 16.24 -2.81
C HIS A 531 0.45 17.75 -2.80
N SER A 532 -0.39 18.59 -3.41
CA SER A 532 -0.24 20.05 -3.35
C SER A 532 -0.43 20.62 -1.94
N THR A 533 -1.00 19.84 -1.01
CA THR A 533 -1.29 20.26 0.37
C THR A 533 -0.29 19.75 1.41
N ARG A 534 0.84 19.17 0.97
CA ARG A 534 1.91 18.70 1.87
C ARG A 534 2.42 19.85 2.74
N SER A 535 2.49 19.60 4.04
CA SER A 535 3.02 20.52 5.05
C SER A 535 3.78 19.74 6.12
N GLN A 536 4.65 20.46 6.83
CA GLN A 536 5.43 19.92 7.93
C GLN A 536 4.72 20.15 9.25
N LEU A 537 4.89 19.21 10.17
CA LEU A 537 4.39 19.26 11.53
C LEU A 537 5.56 19.54 12.47
N SER A 538 5.52 20.67 13.18
CA SER A 538 6.65 21.19 13.95
C SER A 538 6.18 21.84 15.26
N PHE A 539 7.08 22.02 16.22
CA PHE A 539 6.77 22.76 17.46
C PHE A 539 6.96 24.26 17.23
N PRO A 540 5.94 25.09 17.50
CA PRO A 540 6.05 26.54 17.36
C PRO A 540 6.71 27.18 18.59
N LEU A 541 7.52 28.20 18.32
CA LEU A 541 8.21 29.04 19.29
C LEU A 541 7.98 30.52 18.98
N PRO A 542 8.15 31.40 19.99
CA PRO A 542 8.18 32.84 19.75
C PRO A 542 9.28 33.20 18.77
N ARG A 543 9.02 34.18 17.90
CA ARG A 543 10.00 34.62 16.90
C ARG A 543 11.27 35.13 17.57
N GLY A 544 12.42 34.64 17.09
CA GLY A 544 13.73 34.95 17.66
C GLY A 544 14.03 34.25 18.98
N SER A 545 13.31 33.17 19.32
CA SER A 545 13.49 32.47 20.60
C SER A 545 14.93 31.97 20.79
N PRO A 546 15.57 32.27 21.94
CA PRO A 546 16.93 31.80 22.24
C PRO A 546 17.01 30.28 22.41
N TYR A 547 15.88 29.62 22.68
CA TYR A 547 15.78 28.17 22.87
C TYR A 547 15.76 27.38 21.55
N SER A 548 15.55 28.06 20.41
CA SER A 548 15.39 27.42 19.10
C SER A 548 16.57 26.51 18.73
N ARG A 549 17.81 27.01 18.82
CA ARG A 549 19.00 26.23 18.43
C ARG A 549 19.29 25.06 19.38
N PRO A 550 19.32 25.23 20.72
CA PRO A 550 19.55 24.11 21.64
C PRO A 550 18.52 22.98 21.52
N ILE A 551 17.24 23.32 21.33
CA ILE A 551 16.17 22.33 21.16
C ILE A 551 16.30 21.63 19.81
N LEU A 552 16.56 22.38 18.73
CA LEU A 552 16.79 21.81 17.39
C LEU A 552 17.90 20.75 17.40
N LEU A 553 19.03 21.03 18.05
CA LEU A 553 20.15 20.08 18.17
C LEU A 553 19.73 18.82 18.95
N SER A 554 18.93 18.99 20.00
CA SER A 554 18.44 17.89 20.83
C SER A 554 17.45 16.99 20.07
N LEU A 555 16.56 17.59 19.27
CA LEU A 555 15.62 16.87 18.40
C LEU A 555 16.34 16.14 17.24
N LEU A 556 17.37 16.75 16.66
CA LEU A 556 18.22 16.11 15.64
C LEU A 556 18.92 14.87 16.19
N GLN A 557 19.34 14.89 17.46
CA GLN A 557 19.90 13.71 18.14
C GLN A 557 18.85 12.61 18.32
N LEU A 558 17.63 12.95 18.74
CA LEU A 558 16.54 11.96 18.81
C LEU A 558 16.22 11.35 17.45
N ARG A 559 16.30 12.14 16.37
CA ARG A 559 16.13 11.63 15.00
C ARG A 559 17.25 10.69 14.60
N SER A 560 18.52 11.03 14.87
CA SER A 560 19.65 10.16 14.52
C SER A 560 19.68 8.84 15.31
N GLY A 561 19.10 8.85 16.51
CA GLY A 561 18.88 7.65 17.31
C GLY A 561 17.66 6.82 16.92
N GLY A 562 16.82 7.28 15.99
CA GLY A 562 15.62 6.57 15.51
C GLY A 562 14.40 6.64 16.44
N THR A 563 14.55 7.13 17.68
CA THR A 563 13.48 7.20 18.68
C THR A 563 12.38 8.18 18.31
N LEU A 564 12.73 9.27 17.61
CA LEU A 564 11.75 10.25 17.12
C LEU A 564 10.71 9.61 16.18
N SER A 565 11.07 8.54 15.45
CA SER A 565 10.17 7.86 14.52
C SER A 565 8.94 7.24 15.20
N ARG A 566 9.02 6.94 16.51
CA ARG A 566 7.85 6.51 17.30
C ARG A 566 6.86 7.66 17.47
N LEU A 567 7.36 8.84 17.82
CA LEU A 567 6.56 10.05 17.89
C LEU A 567 5.95 10.37 16.52
N THR A 568 6.72 10.30 15.43
CA THR A 568 6.19 10.58 14.08
C THR A 568 5.05 9.62 13.70
N SER A 569 5.23 8.33 13.97
CA SER A 569 4.22 7.30 13.65
C SER A 569 2.96 7.42 14.50
N SER A 570 3.10 7.94 15.73
CA SER A 570 1.96 8.23 16.58
C SER A 570 1.25 9.52 16.18
N LEU A 571 2.00 10.54 15.75
CA LEU A 571 1.46 11.82 15.32
C LEU A 571 0.68 11.71 14.01
N VAL A 572 1.25 11.00 13.03
CA VAL A 572 0.63 10.74 11.73
C VAL A 572 0.60 9.24 11.49
N PRO A 573 -0.44 8.54 11.97
CA PRO A 573 -0.54 7.10 11.81
C PRO A 573 -0.71 6.70 10.33
N ALA A 574 -0.29 5.48 10.00
CA ALA A 574 -0.59 4.85 8.72
C ALA A 574 -2.10 4.55 8.59
N LEU A 575 -2.60 4.30 7.37
CA LEU A 575 -3.96 3.80 7.22
C LEU A 575 -4.15 2.48 7.99
N PRO A 576 -5.36 2.23 8.54
CA PRO A 576 -5.64 0.97 9.19
C PRO A 576 -5.39 -0.19 8.22
N GLN A 577 -4.69 -1.22 8.69
CA GLN A 577 -4.49 -2.43 7.91
C GLN A 577 -5.83 -3.15 7.74
N CYS A 578 -6.37 -3.06 6.53
CA CYS A 578 -7.54 -3.80 6.10
C CYS A 578 -7.08 -5.02 5.33
N ALA A 579 -7.85 -6.13 5.41
CA ALA A 579 -7.61 -7.27 4.55
C ALA A 579 -7.60 -6.78 3.10
N SER A 580 -6.50 -7.04 2.38
CA SER A 580 -6.40 -6.65 0.99
C SER A 580 -7.58 -7.27 0.24
N PRO A 581 -8.36 -6.48 -0.52
CA PRO A 581 -9.40 -7.07 -1.34
C PRO A 581 -8.74 -8.11 -2.23
N SER A 582 -9.33 -9.30 -2.35
CA SER A 582 -8.83 -10.36 -3.22
C SER A 582 -8.53 -9.75 -4.59
N GLY A 583 -7.29 -9.90 -5.10
CA GLY A 583 -6.83 -9.21 -6.31
C GLY A 583 -7.69 -9.44 -7.56
N PHE A 584 -8.60 -10.41 -7.50
CA PHE A 584 -9.59 -10.71 -8.53
C PHE A 584 -10.95 -10.07 -8.18
N ALA A 585 -11.53 -9.33 -9.12
CA ALA A 585 -12.96 -9.04 -9.08
C ALA A 585 -13.71 -10.36 -9.27
N SER A 586 -14.60 -10.72 -8.35
CA SER A 586 -15.43 -11.92 -8.51
C SER A 586 -16.58 -11.58 -9.45
N ALA A 587 -16.73 -12.35 -10.52
CA ALA A 587 -17.83 -12.17 -11.48
C ALA A 587 -19.17 -12.37 -10.78
N ARG A 588 -20.05 -11.38 -10.87
CA ARG A 588 -21.39 -11.40 -10.30
C ARG A 588 -22.40 -11.86 -11.34
N ALA A 589 -23.53 -12.40 -10.90
CA ALA A 589 -24.64 -12.72 -11.80
C ALA A 589 -25.17 -11.49 -12.55
N ALA A 590 -25.03 -10.30 -11.94
CA ALA A 590 -25.36 -9.02 -12.58
C ALA A 590 -24.50 -8.75 -13.83
N ASP A 591 -23.22 -9.17 -13.83
CA ASP A 591 -22.26 -8.87 -14.90
C ASP A 591 -22.57 -9.60 -16.22
N VAL A 592 -23.44 -10.63 -16.16
CA VAL A 592 -23.82 -11.52 -17.28
C VAL A 592 -25.34 -11.51 -17.49
N GLN A 593 -26.05 -10.52 -16.96
CA GLN A 593 -27.51 -10.45 -17.01
C GLN A 593 -28.06 -10.50 -18.45
N THR A 594 -27.40 -9.83 -19.40
CA THR A 594 -27.87 -9.78 -20.79
C THR A 594 -27.74 -11.11 -21.52
N ALA A 595 -26.76 -11.95 -21.17
CA ALA A 595 -26.65 -13.30 -21.74
C ALA A 595 -27.89 -14.14 -21.40
N PHE A 596 -28.39 -14.06 -20.16
CA PHE A 596 -29.64 -14.73 -19.77
C PHE A 596 -30.84 -14.19 -20.54
N VAL A 597 -30.92 -12.87 -20.75
CA VAL A 597 -31.97 -12.25 -21.57
C VAL A 597 -31.95 -12.77 -23.01
N VAL A 598 -30.76 -12.89 -23.62
CA VAL A 598 -30.60 -13.42 -24.99
C VAL A 598 -31.06 -14.88 -25.07
N ILE A 599 -30.74 -15.72 -24.09
CA ILE A 599 -31.19 -17.12 -24.07
C ILE A 599 -32.71 -17.22 -23.94
N ILE A 600 -33.31 -16.47 -23.01
CA ILE A 600 -34.76 -16.49 -22.77
C ILE A 600 -35.51 -15.99 -24.01
N THR A 601 -35.06 -14.89 -24.61
CA THR A 601 -35.65 -14.36 -25.86
C THR A 601 -35.51 -15.33 -27.03
N GLY A 602 -34.36 -16.02 -27.15
CA GLY A 602 -34.16 -17.06 -28.17
C GLY A 602 -35.08 -18.28 -28.01
N LEU A 603 -35.21 -18.79 -26.78
CA LEU A 603 -36.08 -19.93 -26.47
C LEU A 603 -37.56 -19.60 -26.69
N THR A 604 -37.99 -18.41 -26.26
CA THR A 604 -39.37 -17.96 -26.47
C THR A 604 -39.66 -17.75 -27.96
N ALA A 605 -38.77 -17.10 -28.72
CA ALA A 605 -38.92 -16.95 -30.16
C ALA A 605 -38.99 -18.32 -30.88
N SER A 606 -38.13 -19.28 -30.51
CA SER A 606 -38.15 -20.64 -31.05
C SER A 606 -39.49 -21.34 -30.79
N LEU A 607 -40.03 -21.21 -29.58
CA LEU A 607 -41.35 -21.74 -29.23
C LEU A 607 -42.46 -21.13 -30.09
N PHE A 608 -42.45 -19.81 -30.30
CA PHE A 608 -43.44 -19.13 -31.14
C PHE A 608 -43.36 -19.55 -32.61
N VAL A 609 -42.14 -19.70 -33.16
CA VAL A 609 -41.96 -20.21 -34.53
C VAL A 609 -42.46 -21.64 -34.64
N GLY A 610 -42.13 -22.52 -33.69
CA GLY A 610 -42.60 -23.91 -33.67
C GLY A 610 -44.13 -24.03 -33.56
N LEU A 611 -44.76 -23.21 -32.71
CA LEU A 611 -46.22 -23.12 -32.64
C LEU A 611 -46.82 -22.59 -33.95
N GLY A 612 -46.19 -21.59 -34.56
CA GLY A 612 -46.58 -21.05 -35.86
C GLY A 612 -46.54 -22.11 -36.97
N GLU A 613 -45.46 -22.87 -37.06
CA GLU A 613 -45.31 -23.99 -38.01
C GLU A 613 -46.33 -25.09 -37.77
N TYR A 614 -46.55 -25.45 -36.50
CA TYR A 614 -47.57 -26.44 -36.12
C TYR A 614 -48.97 -25.99 -36.54
N CYS A 615 -49.34 -24.74 -36.23
CA CYS A 615 -50.61 -24.16 -36.64
C CYS A 615 -50.76 -24.07 -38.17
N TRP A 616 -49.70 -23.69 -38.87
CA TRP A 616 -49.68 -23.61 -40.33
C TRP A 616 -49.87 -24.99 -40.98
N LYS A 617 -49.14 -25.99 -40.50
CA LYS A 617 -49.26 -27.38 -40.98
C LYS A 617 -50.65 -27.94 -40.71
N ASN A 618 -51.20 -27.75 -39.51
CA ASN A 618 -52.53 -28.23 -39.16
C ASN A 618 -53.64 -27.54 -40.00
N ARG A 619 -53.50 -26.24 -40.30
CA ARG A 619 -54.41 -25.55 -41.23
C ARG A 619 -54.32 -26.09 -42.65
N LYS A 620 -53.11 -26.36 -43.15
CA LYS A 620 -52.89 -26.92 -44.49
C LYS A 620 -53.42 -28.36 -44.61
N ASP A 621 -53.18 -29.20 -43.60
CA ASP A 621 -53.66 -30.58 -43.56
C ASP A 621 -55.20 -30.65 -43.46
N ASN A 622 -55.82 -29.74 -42.68
CA ASN A 622 -57.28 -29.61 -42.65
C ASN A 622 -57.85 -29.11 -43.98
N TRP A 623 -57.18 -28.18 -44.67
CA TRP A 623 -57.60 -27.71 -45.99
C TRP A 623 -57.53 -28.84 -47.04
N HIS A 624 -56.46 -29.64 -47.04
CA HIS A 624 -56.35 -30.82 -47.92
C HIS A 624 -57.40 -31.89 -47.60
N ARG A 625 -57.75 -32.10 -46.33
CA ARG A 625 -58.86 -32.99 -45.94
C ARG A 625 -60.20 -32.49 -46.48
N ILE A 626 -60.51 -31.20 -46.33
CA ILE A 626 -61.75 -30.60 -46.86
C ILE A 626 -61.81 -30.72 -48.40
N GLN A 627 -60.68 -30.51 -49.08
CA GLN A 627 -60.60 -30.62 -50.54
C GLN A 627 -60.81 -32.07 -51.03
N ASN A 628 -60.27 -33.06 -50.32
CA ASN A 628 -60.51 -34.48 -50.62
C ASN A 628 -61.96 -34.93 -50.31
N TYR A 629 -62.59 -34.38 -49.27
CA TYR A 629 -64.01 -34.61 -49.00
C TYR A 629 -64.91 -34.01 -50.09
N CYS A 630 -64.60 -32.80 -50.57
CA CYS A 630 -65.32 -32.18 -51.69
C CYS A 630 -65.15 -32.96 -53.00
N SER A 631 -63.96 -33.52 -53.29
CA SER A 631 -63.75 -34.33 -54.50
C SER A 631 -64.48 -35.67 -54.43
N GLN A 632 -64.49 -36.34 -53.27
CA GLN A 632 -65.27 -37.57 -53.06
C GLN A 632 -66.79 -37.32 -53.11
N PHE A 633 -67.25 -36.18 -52.59
CA PHE A 633 -68.67 -35.79 -52.68
C PHE A 633 -69.09 -35.52 -54.14
N PHE A 634 -68.20 -34.98 -54.97
CA PHE A 634 -68.45 -34.79 -56.40
C PHE A 634 -68.39 -36.10 -57.22
N GLU A 635 -67.58 -37.09 -56.82
CA GLU A 635 -67.61 -38.43 -57.44
C GLU A 635 -68.86 -39.25 -57.07
N PHE A 636 -69.47 -39.02 -55.91
CA PHE A 636 -70.70 -39.70 -55.51
C PHE A 636 -71.95 -39.21 -56.28
N PHE A 637 -71.88 -38.03 -56.88
CA PHE A 637 -72.98 -37.41 -57.66
C PHE A 637 -72.84 -37.57 -59.18
N ARG A 638 -71.82 -38.30 -59.65
CA ARG A 638 -71.63 -38.69 -61.05
C ARG A 638 -71.95 -40.17 -61.22
#